data_AF-A0A7S2H2Y1-F1
#
_entry.id   AF-A0A7S2H2Y1-F1
#
_cell.length_a   1.000
_cell.length_b   1.000
_cell.length_c   1.000
_cell.angle_alpha   90.00
_cell.angle_beta   90.00
_cell.angle_gamma   90.00
#
_symmetry.space_group_name_H-M   'P 1'
#
loop_
_entity.id
_entity.type
_entity.pdbx_description
1 polymer ?
#
loop_
_entity_poly.entity_id
_entity_poly.type
_entity_poly.pdbx_seq_one_letter_code
_entity_poly.pdbx_strand_id
1 'polypeptide(L)'
;MSSSTISSIPEGWISDARRLQRADELLKPYLASKSPNDRDLRVTLDKVQGKLYQNAQILHDIERWHRAASLSPQSPNHEAIMAKASSLLSELNGGIDEIVDIYAQSSTTQVAKKSTVS
;
A
#
# COMPACT_ATOMS: atom_id res chain seq x y z
N MET A 1 20.07 -21.75 27.53
CA MET A 1 19.32 -22.16 26.33
C MET A 1 18.40 -21.00 25.99
N SER A 2 18.77 -20.18 25.01
CA SER A 2 18.03 -18.95 24.68
C SER A 2 16.92 -19.28 23.70
N SER A 3 15.70 -18.89 24.08
CA SER A 3 14.47 -19.07 23.33
C SER A 3 14.51 -18.22 22.05
N SER A 4 14.57 -18.88 20.89
CA SER A 4 14.41 -18.24 19.58
C SER A 4 12.93 -17.96 19.36
N THR A 5 12.45 -16.81 19.82
CA THR A 5 11.08 -16.37 19.56
C THR A 5 10.95 -16.02 18.08
N ILE A 6 10.12 -16.81 17.39
CA ILE A 6 9.67 -16.57 16.02
C ILE A 6 8.79 -15.31 15.97
N SER A 7 8.87 -14.59 14.85
CA SER A 7 7.91 -13.59 14.38
C SER A 7 7.96 -12.21 15.04
N SER A 8 9.00 -11.44 14.75
CA SER A 8 8.86 -9.99 14.67
C SER A 8 8.45 -9.64 13.24
N ILE A 9 7.14 -9.57 12.99
CA ILE A 9 6.64 -8.77 11.87
C ILE A 9 7.24 -7.36 12.08
N PRO A 10 8.05 -6.83 11.15
CA PRO A 10 8.68 -5.53 11.34
C PRO A 10 7.60 -4.50 11.64
N GLU A 11 7.79 -3.63 12.64
CA GLU A 11 6.78 -2.63 13.06
C GLU A 11 6.21 -1.81 11.90
N GLY A 12 6.97 -1.64 10.82
CA GLY A 12 6.52 -1.05 9.55
C GLY A 12 5.29 -1.75 8.95
N TRP A 13 5.23 -3.08 8.96
CA TRP A 13 4.14 -3.84 8.34
C TRP A 13 2.79 -3.64 9.06
N ILE A 14 2.82 -3.42 10.38
CA ILE A 14 1.62 -3.10 11.18
C ILE A 14 1.14 -1.66 10.89
N SER A 15 2.06 -0.76 10.52
CA SER A 15 1.72 0.58 10.03
C SER A 15 1.06 0.51 8.65
N ASP A 16 1.54 -0.37 7.77
CA ASP A 16 1.07 -0.48 6.38
C ASP A 16 -0.31 -1.13 6.28
N ALA A 17 -0.60 -2.15 7.11
CA ALA A 17 -1.94 -2.70 7.24
C ALA A 17 -2.97 -1.66 7.73
N ARG A 18 -2.58 -0.81 8.68
CA ARG A 18 -3.43 0.30 9.16
C ARG A 18 -3.66 1.37 8.09
N ARG A 19 -2.66 1.64 7.24
CA ARG A 19 -2.79 2.60 6.12
C ARG A 19 -3.73 2.08 5.04
N LEU A 20 -3.65 0.80 4.69
CA LEU A 20 -4.60 0.15 3.78
C LEU A 20 -6.03 0.13 4.35
N GLN A 21 -6.18 -0.15 5.65
CA GLN A 21 -7.48 -0.06 6.32
C GLN A 21 -8.06 1.37 6.24
N ARG A 22 -7.23 2.39 6.45
CA ARG A 22 -7.64 3.80 6.31
C ARG A 22 -8.06 4.15 4.90
N ALA A 23 -7.37 3.60 3.89
CA ALA A 23 -7.75 3.75 2.48
C ALA A 23 -9.15 3.16 2.21
N ASP A 24 -9.45 1.97 2.74
CA ASP A 24 -10.76 1.32 2.62
C ASP A 24 -11.88 2.11 3.33
N GLU A 25 -11.59 2.68 4.50
CA GLU A 25 -12.54 3.54 5.23
C GLU A 25 -12.86 4.84 4.48
N LEU A 26 -11.88 5.46 3.82
CA LEU A 26 -12.09 6.65 2.97
C LEU A 26 -12.86 6.31 1.68
N LEU A 27 -12.74 5.08 1.20
CA LEU A 27 -13.35 4.63 -0.05
C LEU A 27 -14.86 4.42 0.07
N LYS A 28 -15.32 3.86 1.19
CA LYS A 28 -16.75 3.53 1.41
C LYS A 28 -17.72 4.68 1.14
N PRO A 29 -17.54 5.90 1.71
CA PRO A 29 -18.44 7.02 1.43
C PRO A 29 -18.31 7.51 -0.03
N TYR A 30 -17.11 7.45 -0.64
CA TYR A 30 -16.91 7.82 -2.03
C TYR A 30 -17.70 6.90 -2.97
N LEU A 31 -17.60 5.58 -2.81
CA LEU A 31 -18.35 4.60 -3.60
C LEU A 31 -19.86 4.75 -3.41
N ALA A 32 -20.31 4.97 -2.17
CA ALA A 32 -21.73 5.19 -1.86
C ALA A 32 -22.30 6.47 -2.49
N SER A 33 -21.45 7.48 -2.73
CA SER A 33 -21.86 8.76 -3.33
C SER A 33 -21.91 8.76 -4.86
N LYS A 34 -21.39 7.72 -5.53
CA LYS A 34 -21.19 7.69 -6.98
C LYS A 34 -22.09 6.67 -7.65
N SER A 35 -22.65 7.07 -8.80
CA SER A 35 -23.31 6.11 -9.69
C SER A 35 -22.27 5.13 -10.26
N PRO A 36 -22.58 3.84 -10.40
CA PRO A 36 -21.71 2.87 -11.08
C PRO A 36 -21.32 3.29 -12.51
N ASN A 37 -22.11 4.16 -13.15
CA ASN A 37 -21.84 4.69 -14.49
C ASN A 37 -21.07 6.01 -14.49
N ASP A 38 -20.66 6.51 -13.32
CA ASP A 38 -19.89 7.74 -13.20
C ASP A 38 -18.49 7.54 -13.80
N ARG A 39 -18.16 8.39 -14.79
CA ARG A 39 -16.87 8.33 -15.49
C ARG A 39 -15.69 8.62 -14.56
N ASP A 40 -15.85 9.54 -13.61
CA ASP A 40 -14.80 9.91 -12.66
C ASP A 40 -14.57 8.78 -11.65
N LEU A 41 -15.64 8.08 -11.26
CA LEU A 41 -15.53 6.84 -10.47
C LEU A 41 -14.70 5.80 -11.24
N ARG A 42 -15.01 5.55 -12.51
CA ARG A 42 -14.32 4.55 -13.33
C ARG A 42 -12.83 4.86 -13.51
N VAL A 43 -12.49 6.12 -13.80
CA VAL A 43 -11.08 6.57 -13.90
C VAL A 43 -10.35 6.43 -12.56
N THR A 44 -11.03 6.72 -11.44
CA THR A 44 -10.43 6.58 -10.10
C THR A 44 -10.15 5.10 -9.80
N LEU A 45 -11.10 4.21 -10.10
CA LEU A 45 -10.95 2.77 -9.90
C LEU A 45 -9.84 2.20 -10.78
N ASP A 46 -9.75 2.61 -12.05
CA ASP A 46 -8.68 2.16 -12.96
C ASP A 46 -7.28 2.56 -12.43
N LYS A 47 -7.13 3.80 -11.95
CA LYS A 47 -5.87 4.27 -11.36
C LYS A 47 -5.48 3.46 -10.12
N VAL A 48 -6.45 3.21 -9.24
CA VAL A 48 -6.17 2.46 -8.01
C VAL A 48 -5.89 0.99 -8.31
N GLN A 49 -6.63 0.37 -9.24
CA GLN A 49 -6.36 -0.99 -9.67
C GLN A 49 -4.93 -1.12 -10.23
N GLY A 50 -4.50 -0.15 -11.05
CA GLY A 50 -3.12 -0.10 -11.54
C GLY A 50 -2.09 -0.03 -10.41
N LYS A 51 -2.35 0.78 -9.37
CA LYS A 51 -1.45 0.90 -8.22
C LYS A 51 -1.45 -0.33 -7.31
N LEU A 52 -2.61 -0.95 -7.08
CA LEU A 52 -2.71 -2.21 -6.35
C LEU A 52 -1.94 -3.33 -7.04
N TYR A 53 -1.99 -3.40 -8.37
CA TYR A 53 -1.21 -4.38 -9.13
C TYR A 53 0.31 -4.16 -8.96
N GLN A 54 0.77 -2.90 -9.04
CA GLN A 54 2.17 -2.56 -8.80
C GLN A 54 2.62 -2.93 -7.38
N ASN A 55 1.82 -2.58 -6.37
CA ASN A 55 2.11 -2.89 -4.98
C ASN A 55 2.15 -4.40 -4.72
N ALA A 56 1.26 -5.18 -5.34
CA ALA A 56 1.26 -6.64 -5.24
C ALA A 56 2.55 -7.26 -5.81
N GLN A 57 3.06 -6.72 -6.92
CA GLN A 57 4.34 -7.16 -7.48
C GLN A 57 5.52 -6.85 -6.54
N ILE A 58 5.55 -5.64 -5.96
CA ILE A 58 6.58 -5.25 -5.00
C ILE A 58 6.52 -6.14 -3.75
N LEU A 59 5.32 -6.45 -3.25
CA LEU A 59 5.13 -7.36 -2.11
C LEU A 59 5.71 -8.75 -2.41
N HIS A 60 5.43 -9.32 -3.58
CA HIS A 60 6.02 -10.59 -3.99
C HIS A 60 7.55 -10.54 -4.08
N ASP A 61 8.12 -9.44 -4.55
CA ASP A 61 9.57 -9.28 -4.59
C ASP A 61 10.17 -9.17 -3.18
N ILE A 62 9.52 -8.47 -2.26
CA ILE A 62 9.92 -8.42 -0.84
C ILE A 62 9.94 -9.82 -0.24
N GLU A 63 8.88 -10.61 -0.42
CA GLU A 63 8.81 -12.00 0.06
C GLU A 63 9.94 -12.85 -0.50
N ARG A 64 10.24 -12.70 -1.79
CA ARG A 64 11.33 -13.42 -2.47
C ARG A 64 12.69 -13.06 -1.87
N TRP A 65 12.97 -11.77 -1.67
CA TRP A 65 14.23 -11.31 -1.09
C TRP A 65 14.36 -11.71 0.38
N HIS A 66 13.29 -11.64 1.16
CA HIS A 66 13.27 -12.09 2.55
C HIS A 66 13.54 -13.59 2.66
N ARG A 67 12.96 -14.39 1.77
CA ARG A 67 13.25 -15.83 1.68
C ARG A 67 14.71 -16.08 1.31
N ALA A 68 15.28 -15.33 0.37
CA ALA A 68 16.69 -15.42 0.02
C ALA A 68 17.60 -15.08 1.21
N ALA A 69 17.25 -14.06 1.99
CA ALA A 69 17.97 -13.67 3.22
C ALA A 69 17.94 -14.80 4.26
N SER A 70 16.77 -15.44 4.43
CA SER A 70 16.54 -16.51 5.40
C SER A 70 17.28 -17.80 5.05
N LEU A 71 17.49 -18.08 3.76
CA LEU A 71 18.21 -19.27 3.29
C LEU A 71 19.74 -19.12 3.39
N SER A 72 20.24 -17.89 3.46
CA SER A 72 21.69 -17.64 3.51
C SER A 72 22.04 -16.52 4.51
N PRO A 73 21.77 -16.74 5.81
CA PRO A 73 21.98 -15.72 6.85
C PRO A 73 23.46 -15.37 7.09
N GLN A 74 24.37 -16.24 6.67
CA GLN A 74 25.83 -16.04 6.80
C GLN A 74 26.49 -15.69 5.45
N SER A 75 25.68 -15.38 4.44
CA SER A 75 26.20 -15.00 3.13
C SER A 75 26.85 -13.61 3.20
N PRO A 76 28.00 -13.38 2.54
CA PRO A 76 28.54 -12.03 2.37
C PRO A 76 27.56 -11.09 1.64
N ASN A 77 26.55 -11.63 0.93
CA ASN A 77 25.51 -10.85 0.27
C ASN A 77 24.27 -10.58 1.15
N HIS A 78 24.25 -11.06 2.40
CA HIS A 78 23.09 -10.94 3.27
C HIS A 78 22.68 -9.48 3.49
N GLU A 79 23.65 -8.60 3.76
CA GLU A 79 23.39 -7.17 3.93
C GLU A 79 22.81 -6.53 2.66
N ALA A 80 23.33 -6.88 1.48
CA ALA A 80 22.83 -6.37 0.21
C ALA A 80 21.38 -6.84 -0.07
N ILE A 81 21.06 -8.10 0.28
CA ILE A 81 19.71 -8.65 0.19
C ILE A 81 18.75 -7.90 1.11
N MET A 82 19.15 -7.68 2.37
CA MET A 82 18.34 -6.97 3.36
C MET A 82 18.14 -5.49 2.98
N ALA A 83 19.17 -4.84 2.43
CA ALA A 83 19.07 -3.48 1.88
C ALA A 83 18.07 -3.43 0.71
N LYS A 84 18.10 -4.43 -0.20
CA LYS A 84 17.16 -4.50 -1.31
C LYS A 84 15.72 -4.71 -0.83
N ALA A 85 15.49 -5.61 0.14
CA ALA A 85 14.17 -5.83 0.73
C ALA A 85 13.64 -4.56 1.43
N SER A 86 14.51 -3.83 2.14
CA SER A 86 14.16 -2.57 2.81
C SER A 86 13.80 -1.46 1.81
N SER A 87 14.54 -1.36 0.69
CA SER A 87 14.22 -0.42 -0.39
C SER A 87 12.86 -0.70 -1.01
N LEU A 88 12.53 -1.97 -1.24
CA LEU A 88 11.23 -2.36 -1.79
C LEU A 88 10.08 -2.09 -0.80
N LEU A 89 10.31 -2.27 0.50
CA LEU A 89 9.35 -1.87 1.53
C LEU A 89 9.09 -0.36 1.51
N SER A 90 10.13 0.46 1.32
CA SER A 90 9.95 1.90 1.17
C SER A 90 9.14 2.26 -0.08
N GLU A 91 9.34 1.55 -1.19
CA GLU A 91 8.59 1.76 -2.44
C GLU A 91 7.12 1.36 -2.27
N LEU A 92 6.85 0.22 -1.65
CA LEU A 92 5.51 -0.24 -1.31
C LEU A 92 4.76 0.81 -0.48
N ASN A 93 5.47 1.44 0.47
CA ASN A 93 4.90 2.46 1.34
C ASN A 93 4.52 3.73 0.59
N GLY A 94 5.36 4.18 -0.35
CA GLY A 94 5.01 5.29 -1.23
C GLY A 94 3.82 4.94 -2.14
N GLY A 95 3.76 3.72 -2.67
CA GLY A 95 2.63 3.25 -3.47
C GLY A 95 1.31 3.18 -2.70
N ILE A 96 1.35 2.83 -1.41
CA ILE A 96 0.17 2.85 -0.52
C ILE A 96 -0.27 4.29 -0.27
N ASP A 97 0.65 5.23 -0.02
CA ASP A 97 0.32 6.65 0.13
C ASP A 97 -0.36 7.22 -1.11
N GLU A 98 0.14 6.89 -2.30
CA GLU A 98 -0.48 7.33 -3.55
C GLU A 98 -1.92 6.83 -3.69
N ILE A 99 -2.22 5.60 -3.26
CA ILE A 99 -3.61 5.08 -3.25
C ILE A 99 -4.48 5.90 -2.29
N VAL A 100 -3.97 6.18 -1.09
CA VAL A 100 -4.68 7.01 -0.10
C VAL A 100 -4.93 8.41 -0.65
N ASP A 101 -3.94 9.02 -1.30
CA ASP A 101 -4.06 10.36 -1.89
C ASP A 101 -5.05 10.41 -3.05
N ILE A 102 -5.05 9.41 -3.93
CA ILE A 102 -6.04 9.29 -5.01
C ILE A 102 -7.45 9.26 -4.41
N TYR A 103 -7.67 8.48 -3.35
CA TYR A 103 -8.97 8.41 -2.69
C TYR A 103 -9.34 9.70 -1.96
N ALA A 104 -8.39 10.31 -1.25
CA ALA A 104 -8.59 11.58 -0.58
C ALA A 104 -9.00 12.65 -1.58
N GLN A 105 -8.24 12.86 -2.66
CA GLN A 105 -8.55 13.86 -3.69
C GLN A 105 -9.93 13.64 -4.33
N SER A 106 -10.29 12.40 -4.61
CA SER A 106 -11.60 12.04 -5.18
C SER A 106 -12.76 12.31 -4.20
N SER A 107 -12.50 12.29 -2.89
CA SER A 107 -13.47 12.68 -1.86
C SER A 107 -13.55 14.19 -1.62
N THR A 108 -12.41 14.92 -1.58
CA THR A 108 -12.35 16.36 -1.28
C THR A 108 -12.86 17.23 -2.42
N THR A 109 -12.63 16.82 -3.68
CA THR A 109 -13.14 17.52 -4.87
C THR A 109 -14.68 17.62 -4.86
N GLN A 110 -15.37 16.75 -4.12
CA GLN A 110 -16.83 16.81 -3.98
C GLN A 110 -17.29 17.84 -2.95
N VAL A 111 -16.58 18.02 -1.84
CA VAL A 111 -16.95 19.03 -0.82
C VAL A 111 -16.88 20.42 -1.43
N ALA A 112 -15.86 20.69 -2.25
CA ALA A 112 -15.72 21.95 -2.97
C ALA A 112 -16.81 22.17 -4.04
N LYS A 113 -17.21 21.13 -4.81
CA LYS A 113 -18.27 21.26 -5.83
C LYS A 113 -19.67 21.41 -5.24
N LYS A 114 -19.94 20.87 -4.04
CA LYS A 114 -21.25 20.97 -3.38
C LYS A 114 -21.48 22.34 -2.73
N SER A 115 -20.41 23.09 -2.45
CA SER A 115 -20.47 24.42 -1.82
C SER A 115 -20.60 25.59 -2.80
N THR A 116 -20.45 25.39 -4.11
CA THR A 116 -20.58 26.47 -5.13
C THR A 116 -21.97 26.54 -5.76
N VAL A 117 -22.94 25.74 -5.27
CA VAL A 117 -24.35 25.83 -5.67
C VAL A 117 -25.16 26.19 -4.43
N SER A 118 -25.11 27.46 -4.02
CA SER A 118 -26.03 28.09 -3.07
C SER A 118 -26.13 29.57 -3.39
#